data_AF-W0N2Y3-F1
#
_entry.id   AF-W0N2Y3-F1
#
_cell.length_a   1.000
_cell.length_b   1.000
_cell.length_c   1.000
_cell.angle_alpha   90.00
_cell.angle_beta   90.00
_cell.angle_gamma   90.00
#
_symmetry.space_group_name_H-M   'P 1'
#
loop_
_entity.id
_entity.type
_entity.pdbx_description
1 polymer ?
#
loop_
_entity_poly.entity_id
_entity_poly.type
_entity_poly.pdbx_seq_one_letter_code
_entity_poly.pdbx_strand_id
1 'polypeptide(L)'
;MYIPLFGNSNYINYLIECDKHESCTVLTNTDLHIVEKDYAPYGGQGVAASCLYANGMRIAKPILPQRDIHGHLLRTHTTNVAFNGPVSPRHD
;
A
#
# COMPACT_ATOMS: atom_id res chain seq x y z
N MET A 1 0.11 20.31 -1.62
CA MET A 1 0.53 19.00 -1.05
C MET A 1 -0.55 18.01 -1.44
N TYR A 2 -0.16 16.93 -2.12
CA TYR A 2 -1.11 15.88 -2.51
C TYR A 2 -1.46 14.98 -1.32
N ILE A 3 -2.64 14.35 -1.40
CA ILE A 3 -3.17 13.42 -0.40
C ILE A 3 -3.40 12.06 -1.08
N PRO A 4 -2.43 11.13 -1.00
CA PRO A 4 -2.63 9.78 -1.50
C PRO A 4 -3.53 8.98 -0.55
N LEU A 5 -4.60 8.39 -1.10
CA LEU A 5 -5.56 7.57 -0.38
C LEU A 5 -5.64 6.18 -1.04
N PHE A 6 -5.47 5.13 -0.25
CA PHE A 6 -5.57 3.75 -0.73
C PHE A 6 -6.77 3.03 -0.11
N GLY A 7 -7.51 2.29 -0.92
CA GLY A 7 -8.79 1.68 -0.55
C GLY A 7 -9.99 2.60 -0.77
N ASN A 8 -11.13 2.29 -0.16
CA ASN A 8 -12.36 3.06 -0.25
C ASN A 8 -13.04 3.17 1.12
N SER A 9 -13.55 4.36 1.46
CA SER A 9 -14.27 4.61 2.71
C SER A 9 -15.30 5.72 2.51
N ASN A 10 -16.58 5.42 2.78
CA ASN A 10 -17.66 6.40 2.68
C ASN A 10 -17.42 7.63 3.57
N TYR A 11 -16.84 7.42 4.75
CA TYR A 11 -16.49 8.51 5.67
C TYR A 11 -15.43 9.45 5.08
N ILE A 12 -14.40 8.88 4.45
CA ILE A 12 -13.33 9.68 3.84
C ILE A 12 -13.85 10.41 2.59
N ASN A 13 -14.66 9.74 1.76
CA ASN A 13 -15.28 10.37 0.59
C ASN A 13 -16.14 11.57 1.00
N TYR A 14 -16.97 11.41 2.03
CA TYR A 14 -17.74 12.52 2.59
C TYR A 14 -16.86 13.69 3.06
N LEU A 15 -15.71 13.40 3.70
CA LEU A 15 -14.78 14.47 4.13
C LEU A 15 -14.13 15.21 2.96
N ILE A 16 -13.87 14.52 1.85
CA ILE A 16 -13.35 15.12 0.62
C ILE A 16 -14.42 16.02 0.00
N GLU A 17 -15.67 15.54 -0.08
CA GLU A 17 -16.83 16.28 -0.60
C GLU A 17 -17.16 17.54 0.22
N CYS A 18 -16.71 17.61 1.48
CA CYS A 18 -16.84 18.80 2.32
C CYS A 18 -15.82 19.92 2.00
N ASP A 19 -15.11 19.84 0.86
CA ASP A 19 -14.16 20.85 0.35
C ASP A 19 -13.08 21.26 1.36
N LYS A 20 -12.68 20.34 2.25
CA LYS A 20 -11.51 20.57 3.12
C LYS A 20 -10.19 20.58 2.34
N HIS A 21 -10.20 20.02 1.13
CA HIS A 21 -9.08 19.94 0.21
C HIS A 21 -9.57 20.08 -1.24
N GLU A 22 -8.77 20.73 -2.08
CA GLU A 22 -9.01 20.79 -3.52
C GLU A 22 -9.02 19.37 -4.12
N SER A 23 -10.07 19.02 -4.85
CA SER A 23 -10.26 17.67 -5.41
C SER A 23 -9.06 17.18 -6.25
N CYS A 24 -8.40 18.09 -6.97
CA CYS A 24 -7.23 17.79 -7.79
C CYS A 24 -5.98 17.39 -6.98
N THR A 25 -5.98 17.63 -5.67
CA THR A 25 -4.89 17.25 -4.77
C THR A 25 -5.06 15.87 -4.16
N VAL A 26 -6.23 15.23 -4.33
CA VAL A 26 -6.51 13.89 -3.81
C VAL A 26 -6.13 12.83 -4.84
N LEU A 27 -5.25 11.91 -4.45
CA LEU A 27 -4.75 10.85 -5.32
C LEU A 27 -5.34 9.50 -4.88
N THR A 28 -6.33 8.98 -5.61
CA THR A 28 -6.99 7.71 -5.27
C THR A 28 -6.20 6.53 -5.83
N ASN A 29 -5.83 5.60 -4.93
CA ASN A 29 -5.04 4.39 -5.21
C ASN A 29 -3.78 4.66 -6.06
N THR A 30 -3.23 5.87 -5.95
CA THR A 30 -2.12 6.35 -6.77
C THR A 30 -0.97 6.72 -5.85
N ASP A 31 0.22 6.20 -6.18
CA ASP A 31 1.44 6.53 -5.44
C ASP A 31 1.84 7.98 -5.70
N LEU A 32 2.12 8.71 -4.63
CA LEU A 32 2.57 10.10 -4.71
C LEU A 32 3.82 10.24 -5.59
N HIS A 33 4.75 9.27 -5.56
CA HIS A 33 6.00 9.35 -6.34
C HIS A 33 5.81 9.17 -7.85
N ILE A 34 4.62 8.76 -8.29
CA ILE A 34 4.28 8.79 -9.73
C ILE A 34 3.97 10.24 -10.16
N VAL A 35 3.45 11.05 -9.24
CA VAL A 35 3.00 12.42 -9.49
C VAL A 35 4.10 13.44 -9.14
N GLU A 36 4.78 13.26 -8.01
CA GLU A 36 5.91 14.08 -7.58
C GLU A 36 7.23 13.42 -8.01
N LYS A 37 7.97 14.10 -8.89
CA LYS A 37 9.30 13.67 -9.32
C LYS A 37 10.37 14.10 -8.31
N ASP A 38 11.48 13.36 -8.29
CA ASP A 38 12.71 13.70 -7.54
C ASP A 38 12.61 13.70 -6.00
N TYR A 39 11.61 13.01 -5.43
CA TYR A 39 11.52 12.80 -3.98
C TYR A 39 12.16 11.49 -3.53
N ALA A 40 12.86 11.54 -2.39
CA ALA A 40 13.34 10.35 -1.70
C ALA A 40 12.14 9.57 -1.13
N PRO A 41 12.15 8.22 -1.16
CA PRO A 41 11.04 7.44 -0.65
C PRO A 41 10.78 7.76 0.82
N TYR A 42 9.51 7.95 1.17
CA TYR A 42 9.07 8.13 2.55
C TYR A 42 9.34 6.85 3.34
N GLY A 43 10.43 6.84 4.09
CA GLY A 43 10.88 5.71 4.89
C GLY A 43 12.35 5.39 4.65
N GLY A 44 13.13 5.41 5.73
CA GLY A 44 14.52 4.92 5.70
C GLY A 44 14.61 3.42 5.41
N GLN A 45 15.83 2.93 5.31
CA GLN A 45 16.13 1.49 5.24
C GLN A 45 16.60 0.97 6.61
N GLY A 46 16.43 -0.33 6.86
CA GLY A 46 17.02 -1.01 8.03
C GLY A 46 16.03 -1.33 9.16
N VAL A 47 16.58 -1.68 10.33
CA VAL A 47 15.83 -2.20 11.48
C VAL A 47 14.87 -1.19 12.10
N ALA A 48 15.20 0.11 12.03
CA ALA A 48 14.36 1.20 12.51
C ALA A 48 13.40 1.74 11.45
N ALA A 49 13.44 1.22 10.22
CA ALA A 49 12.50 1.62 9.18
C ALA A 49 11.08 1.19 9.52
N SER A 50 10.13 2.01 9.09
CA SER A 50 8.72 1.67 9.05
C SER A 50 8.52 0.30 8.36
N CYS A 51 7.60 -0.51 8.88
CA CYS A 51 7.40 -1.89 8.41
C CYS A 51 5.94 -2.30 8.51
N LEU A 52 5.56 -3.30 7.72
CA LEU A 52 4.27 -3.98 7.86
C LEU A 52 4.46 -5.22 8.73
N TYR A 53 3.64 -5.38 9.77
CA TYR A 53 3.47 -6.65 10.45
C TYR A 53 2.22 -7.35 9.92
N ALA A 54 2.40 -8.53 9.34
CA ALA A 54 1.30 -9.33 8.81
C ALA A 54 1.56 -10.81 9.07
N ASN A 55 0.57 -11.53 9.60
CA ASN A 55 0.67 -12.96 9.94
C ASN A 55 1.90 -13.29 10.81
N GLY A 56 2.21 -12.43 11.79
CA GLY A 56 3.37 -12.60 12.67
C GLY A 56 4.73 -12.30 12.03
N MET A 57 4.78 -11.97 10.73
CA MET A 57 6.02 -11.61 10.04
C MET A 57 6.20 -10.11 9.91
N ARG A 58 7.44 -9.64 10.10
CA ARG A 58 7.85 -8.26 9.84
C ARG A 58 8.35 -8.11 8.40
N ILE A 59 7.74 -7.21 7.64
CA ILE A 59 8.11 -6.90 6.26
C ILE A 59 8.67 -5.48 6.24
N ALA A 60 10.00 -5.36 6.22
CA ALA A 60 10.69 -4.07 6.18
C ALA A 60 10.72 -3.52 4.75
N LYS A 61 10.19 -2.31 4.57
CA LYS A 61 10.16 -1.60 3.29
C LYS A 61 10.19 -0.09 3.56
N PRO A 62 10.69 0.73 2.62
CA PRO A 62 10.45 2.17 2.65
C PRO A 62 8.95 2.40 2.37
N ILE A 63 8.15 2.34 3.43
CA ILE A 63 6.69 2.22 3.31
C ILE A 63 6.00 3.58 3.27
N LEU A 64 5.09 3.71 2.30
CA LEU A 64 3.86 4.47 2.49
C LEU A 64 2.86 3.50 3.12
N PRO A 65 2.58 3.56 4.45
CA PRO A 65 1.88 2.48 5.16
C PRO A 65 0.54 2.11 4.54
N GLN A 66 -0.24 3.10 4.09
CA GLN A 66 -1.55 2.87 3.46
C GLN A 66 -1.44 2.07 2.15
N ARG A 67 -0.47 2.40 1.27
CA ARG A 67 -0.21 1.69 0.01
C ARG A 67 0.14 0.23 0.26
N ASP A 68 1.07 0.01 1.18
CA ASP A 68 1.63 -1.32 1.44
C ASP A 68 0.61 -2.23 2.16
N ILE A 69 -0.20 -1.68 3.08
CA ILE A 69 -1.33 -2.38 3.68
C ILE A 69 -2.35 -2.74 2.60
N HIS A 70 -2.77 -1.78 1.77
CA HIS A 70 -3.74 -2.01 0.71
C HIS A 70 -3.28 -3.09 -0.27
N GLY A 71 -2.02 -3.03 -0.73
CA GLY A 71 -1.44 -4.06 -1.58
C GLY A 71 -1.38 -5.44 -0.92
N HIS A 72 -1.09 -5.51 0.38
CA HIS A 72 -1.10 -6.77 1.12
C HIS A 72 -2.50 -7.38 1.20
N LEU A 73 -3.52 -6.56 1.52
CA LEU A 73 -4.91 -7.00 1.60
C LEU A 73 -5.45 -7.46 0.24
N LEU A 74 -5.14 -6.75 -0.85
CA LEU A 74 -5.55 -7.19 -2.19
C LEU A 74 -4.91 -8.54 -2.57
N ARG A 75 -3.63 -8.74 -2.25
CA ARG A 75 -2.95 -10.02 -2.49
C ARG A 75 -3.59 -11.16 -1.70
N THR A 76 -3.90 -10.96 -0.42
CA THR A 76 -4.57 -11.99 0.40
C THR A 76 -5.95 -12.34 -0.12
N HIS A 77 -6.70 -11.37 -0.67
CA HIS A 77 -7.99 -11.61 -1.33
C HIS A 77 -7.85 -12.39 -2.65
N THR A 78 -6.73 -12.25 -3.36
CA THR A 78 -6.50 -12.96 -4.63
C THR A 78 -5.97 -14.39 -4.39
N THR A 79 -5.18 -14.62 -3.33
CA THR A 79 -4.60 -15.95 -3.01
C THR A 79 -5.59 -16.99 -2.48
N ASN A 80 -6.83 -16.61 -2.15
CA ASN A 80 -7.86 -17.61 -1.83
C ASN A 80 -8.47 -18.28 -3.08
N VAL A 81 -8.01 -17.91 -4.28
CA VAL A 81 -8.35 -18.58 -5.54
C VAL A 81 -7.04 -18.92 -6.25
N ALA A 82 -6.73 -20.21 -6.33
CA ALA A 82 -5.60 -20.82 -7.06
C ALA A 82 -4.20 -20.77 -6.40
N PHE A 83 -3.90 -21.84 -5.65
CA PHE A 83 -2.58 -22.50 -5.70
C PHE A 83 -2.78 -23.97 -6.08
N ASN A 84 -3.19 -24.21 -7.33
CA ASN A 84 -2.96 -25.49 -8.01
C ASN A 84 -1.87 -25.24 -9.06
N GLY A 85 -0.61 -25.22 -8.62
CA GLY A 85 0.59 -25.18 -9.47
C GLY A 85 1.51 -26.34 -9.11
N PRO A 86 2.29 -26.87 -10.06
CA PRO A 86 2.85 -28.21 -9.96
C PRO A 86 3.90 -28.31 -8.85
N VAL A 87 3.81 -29.40 -8.09
CA VAL A 87 4.79 -29.77 -7.06
C VAL A 87 6.13 -30.02 -7.75
N SER A 88 7.13 -29.19 -7.46
CA SER A 88 8.51 -29.45 -7.87
C SER A 88 9.07 -30.61 -7.02
N PRO A 89 9.71 -31.63 -7.63
CA PRO A 89 10.23 -32.75 -6.86
C PRO A 89 11.42 -32.26 -6.02
N ARG A 90 11.36 -32.55 -4.72
CA ARG A 90 12.53 -32.43 -3.84
C ARG A 90 13.54 -33.47 -4.32
N HIS A 91 14.75 -33.01 -4.65
CA HIS A 91 15.90 -33.88 -4.74
C HIS A 91 16.46 -34.07 -3.33
N ASP A 92 16.55 -35.33 -2.93
CA ASP A 92 17.20 -35.81 -1.71
C ASP A 92 18.72 -35.62 -1.78
#